data_AF-A0ABD5USH5-F1
#
_entry.id   AF-A0ABD5USH5-F1
#
_cell.length_a   1.000
_cell.length_b   1.000
_cell.length_c   1.000
_cell.angle_alpha   90.00
_cell.angle_beta   90.00
_cell.angle_gamma   90.00
#
_symmetry.space_group_name_H-M   'P 1'
#
loop_
_entity.id
_entity.type
_entity.pdbx_description
1 polymer ?
#
loop_
_entity_poly.entity_id
_entity_poly.type
_entity_poly.pdbx_seq_one_letter_code
_entity_poly.pdbx_strand_id
1 'polypeptide(L)'
;MSRSSDEGTEGIVNGAAPSAEPIAHGRIDSAARRQVGSAARRQVGSAARGQVEPIAALVALLAVGVGLSLYAGTIASVDATTESRETADVVLDRVHDEITVAGVSHPDRLAVPADIPISDRRVGVGLFTREGRWLAGKRNASRPYPPDVTVVERTVSVRIAPGEQVRGELRAVVAER
;
A
#
# COMPACT_ATOMS: atom_id res chain seq x y z
N MET A 1 -62.07 43.44 8.25
CA MET A 1 -62.33 42.28 9.13
C MET A 1 -61.52 42.47 10.40
N SER A 2 -62.27 42.68 11.49
CA SER A 2 -61.99 42.92 12.93
C SER A 2 -60.55 42.77 13.41
N ARG A 3 -59.87 43.67 14.15
CA ARG A 3 -60.24 44.70 15.15
C ARG A 3 -61.33 44.29 16.16
N SER A 4 -60.91 43.77 17.30
CA SER A 4 -61.62 43.92 18.58
C SER A 4 -60.70 43.67 19.78
N SER A 5 -60.71 44.66 20.70
CA SER A 5 -60.54 44.57 22.17
C SER A 5 -59.20 44.04 22.72
N ASP A 6 -58.54 44.67 23.69
CA ASP A 6 -59.02 45.59 24.73
C ASP A 6 -57.80 46.28 25.37
N GLU A 7 -57.82 47.61 25.45
CA GLU A 7 -57.12 48.41 26.46
C GLU A 7 -57.96 48.32 27.74
N GLY A 8 -57.45 47.88 28.89
CA GLY A 8 -56.66 48.72 29.78
C GLY A 8 -57.53 49.29 30.92
N THR A 9 -57.41 48.76 32.13
CA THR A 9 -57.77 49.42 33.43
C THR A 9 -57.24 48.53 34.57
N GLU A 10 -56.08 48.82 35.18
CA GLU A 10 -55.82 49.74 36.30
C GLU A 10 -56.60 49.48 37.61
N GLY A 11 -55.85 49.27 38.70
CA GLY A 11 -56.31 49.32 40.11
C GLY A 11 -55.89 48.09 40.96
N ILE A 12 -54.69 48.00 41.59
CA ILE A 12 -54.28 48.59 42.91
C ILE A 12 -55.18 47.99 44.03
N VAL A 13 -54.81 47.21 45.06
CA VAL A 13 -53.64 47.13 45.99
C VAL A 13 -53.73 45.91 46.93
N ASN A 14 -52.61 45.63 47.63
CA ASN A 14 -52.35 44.78 48.82
C ASN A 14 -51.87 43.36 48.52
N GLY A 15 -50.70 42.89 48.97
CA GLY A 15 -49.75 43.38 49.97
C GLY A 15 -49.25 42.17 50.77
N ALA A 16 -47.99 41.76 50.58
CA ALA A 16 -47.17 41.01 51.56
C ALA A 16 -45.85 40.53 50.91
N ALA A 17 -44.74 41.13 51.40
CA ALA A 17 -43.36 40.64 51.57
C ALA A 17 -42.60 39.85 50.46
N PRO A 18 -41.30 40.13 50.27
CA PRO A 18 -40.48 39.59 49.18
C PRO A 18 -39.75 38.28 49.57
N SER A 19 -39.95 37.23 48.78
CA SER A 19 -39.02 36.10 48.69
C SER A 19 -38.08 36.36 47.51
N ALA A 20 -36.81 36.58 47.81
CA ALA A 20 -35.76 36.71 46.84
C ALA A 20 -35.50 35.35 46.17
N GLU A 21 -35.68 35.28 44.85
CA GLU A 21 -35.03 34.27 44.00
C GLU A 21 -34.22 34.97 42.89
N PRO A 22 -32.94 34.62 42.70
CA PRO A 22 -32.05 35.30 41.77
C PRO A 22 -32.25 34.82 40.33
N ILE A 23 -32.54 35.79 39.47
CA ILE A 23 -32.20 35.96 38.04
C ILE A 23 -31.55 34.72 37.37
N ALA A 24 -32.35 34.06 36.53
CA ALA A 24 -31.87 33.13 35.51
C ALA A 24 -31.15 33.92 34.38
N HIS A 25 -29.82 33.93 34.39
CA HIS A 25 -29.03 34.24 33.20
C HIS A 25 -28.88 32.97 32.35
N GLY A 26 -29.23 33.12 31.07
CA GLY A 26 -29.17 32.06 30.07
C GLY A 26 -27.82 31.36 30.03
N ARG A 27 -27.87 30.04 30.20
CA ARG A 27 -26.73 29.17 29.91
C ARG A 27 -26.84 28.71 28.46
N ILE A 28 -26.14 29.44 27.62
CA ILE A 28 -25.68 29.06 26.29
C ILE A 28 -25.26 27.58 26.27
N ASP A 29 -25.93 26.81 25.41
CA ASP A 29 -25.62 25.43 25.07
C ASP A 29 -24.23 25.36 24.45
N SER A 30 -23.22 25.04 25.25
CA SER A 30 -21.82 24.97 24.81
C SER A 30 -21.10 23.83 25.51
N ALA A 31 -21.50 22.59 25.23
CA ALA A 31 -20.72 21.41 25.63
C ALA A 31 -20.90 20.17 24.72
N ALA A 32 -21.54 20.28 23.56
CA ALA A 32 -21.71 19.16 22.64
C ALA A 32 -20.50 18.90 21.72
N ARG A 33 -19.29 19.37 22.07
CA ARG A 33 -18.09 19.20 21.26
C ARG A 33 -16.89 18.79 22.11
N ARG A 34 -16.85 17.51 22.48
CA ARG A 34 -15.67 16.63 22.53
C ARG A 34 -16.03 15.33 23.27
N GLN A 35 -16.70 14.42 22.57
CA GLN A 35 -16.71 12.99 22.90
C GLN A 35 -15.89 12.24 21.85
N VAL A 36 -14.61 12.58 21.75
CA VAL A 36 -13.59 11.77 21.08
C VAL A 36 -12.47 11.67 22.10
N GLY A 37 -12.43 10.58 22.86
CA GLY A 37 -11.34 10.33 23.82
C GLY A 37 -11.72 9.79 25.21
N SER A 38 -12.95 9.32 25.46
CA SER A 38 -13.32 8.74 26.76
C SER A 38 -13.51 7.22 26.75
N ALA A 39 -12.88 6.50 25.82
CA ALA A 39 -12.79 5.03 25.90
C ALA A 39 -11.59 4.53 26.74
N ALA A 40 -10.71 5.44 27.21
CA ALA A 40 -9.50 5.05 27.94
C ALA A 40 -9.60 5.19 29.47
N ARG A 41 -10.77 5.52 30.03
CA ARG A 41 -10.90 5.83 31.48
C ARG A 41 -12.04 5.08 32.15
N ARG A 42 -11.97 3.75 32.14
CA ARG A 42 -12.45 2.84 33.20
C ARG A 42 -12.27 1.41 32.73
N GLN A 43 -11.19 0.77 33.15
CA GLN A 43 -11.16 -0.66 33.50
C GLN A 43 -9.85 -0.97 34.25
N VAL A 44 -9.58 -0.29 35.37
CA VAL A 44 -8.61 -0.82 36.34
C VAL A 44 -9.42 -1.64 37.33
N GLY A 45 -9.75 -2.87 36.93
CA GLY A 45 -10.44 -3.85 37.75
C GLY A 45 -9.50 -4.36 38.85
N SER A 46 -9.80 -4.01 40.09
CA SER A 46 -9.16 -4.55 41.28
C SER A 46 -9.92 -5.79 41.75
N ALA A 47 -9.21 -6.90 41.94
CA ALA A 47 -9.54 -8.06 42.81
C ALA A 47 -9.94 -9.40 42.14
N ALA A 48 -9.08 -9.90 41.26
CA ALA A 48 -8.75 -11.34 41.18
C ALA A 48 -7.22 -11.48 41.09
N ARG A 49 -6.53 -10.99 42.14
CA ARG A 49 -5.06 -10.86 42.21
C ARG A 49 -4.43 -12.08 42.88
N GLY A 50 -4.53 -13.25 42.24
CA GLY A 50 -3.40 -14.16 42.19
C GLY A 50 -2.54 -13.68 41.02
N GLN A 51 -1.22 -13.69 41.16
CA GLN A 51 -0.26 -13.23 40.14
C GLN A 51 -0.57 -13.81 38.75
N VAL A 52 -1.42 -13.14 37.94
CA VAL A 52 -1.33 -13.29 36.49
C VAL A 52 -0.06 -12.55 36.15
N GLU A 53 1.01 -13.36 36.09
CA GLU A 53 2.40 -12.93 36.19
C GLU A 53 2.66 -11.73 35.28
N PRO A 54 3.45 -10.74 35.72
CA PRO A 54 4.06 -9.77 34.80
C PRO A 54 4.64 -10.43 33.54
N ILE A 55 5.11 -11.68 33.67
CA ILE A 55 5.55 -12.54 32.59
C ILE A 55 4.45 -12.79 31.54
N ALA A 56 3.21 -13.09 31.93
CA ALA A 56 2.12 -13.32 30.99
C ALA A 56 1.83 -12.08 30.14
N ALA A 57 1.89 -10.89 30.73
CA ALA A 57 1.74 -9.63 29.99
C ALA A 57 2.90 -9.40 29.01
N LEU A 58 4.14 -9.68 29.43
CA LEU A 58 5.32 -9.58 28.57
C LEU A 58 5.28 -10.58 27.41
N VAL A 59 4.84 -11.82 27.66
CA VAL A 59 4.65 -12.85 26.64
C VAL A 59 3.60 -12.41 25.63
N ALA A 60 2.49 -11.84 26.08
CA ALA A 60 1.46 -11.32 25.19
C ALA A 60 2.01 -10.18 24.30
N LEU A 61 2.78 -9.25 24.86
CA LEU A 61 3.40 -8.18 24.08
C LEU A 61 4.43 -8.71 23.07
N LEU A 62 5.24 -9.70 23.47
CA LEU A 62 6.16 -10.39 22.57
C LEU A 62 5.40 -11.05 21.41
N ALA A 63 4.33 -11.79 21.72
CA ALA A 63 3.50 -12.46 20.72
C ALA A 63 2.90 -11.45 19.73
N VAL A 64 2.40 -10.31 20.23
CA VAL A 64 1.87 -9.23 19.37
C VAL A 64 2.99 -8.60 18.53
N GLY A 65 4.16 -8.35 19.11
CA GLY A 65 5.31 -7.79 18.39
C GLY A 65 5.83 -8.71 17.28
N VAL A 66 5.92 -10.02 17.57
CA VAL A 66 6.27 -11.04 16.58
C VAL A 66 5.21 -11.12 15.50
N GLY A 67 3.92 -11.15 15.87
CA GLY A 67 2.82 -11.17 14.91
C GLY A 67 2.83 -9.95 13.97
N LEU A 68 3.06 -8.75 14.52
CA LEU A 68 3.14 -7.52 13.74
C LEU A 68 4.39 -7.47 12.85
N SER A 69 5.53 -7.95 13.34
CA SER A 69 6.78 -8.00 12.57
C SER A 69 6.68 -8.99 11.41
N LEU A 70 6.07 -10.15 11.64
CA LEU A 70 5.77 -11.13 10.60
C LEU A 70 4.79 -10.54 9.59
N TYR A 71 3.72 -9.91 10.05
CA TYR A 71 2.75 -9.26 9.16
C TYR A 71 3.41 -8.19 8.28
N ALA A 72 4.14 -7.25 8.89
CA ALA A 72 4.86 -6.22 8.14
C ALA A 72 5.89 -6.81 7.17
N GLY A 73 6.61 -7.86 7.59
CA GLY A 73 7.55 -8.58 6.74
C GLY A 73 6.89 -9.22 5.53
N THR A 74 5.69 -9.82 5.69
CA THR A 74 4.94 -10.40 4.58
C THR A 74 4.48 -9.35 3.57
N ILE A 75 3.99 -8.20 4.04
CA ILE A 75 3.59 -7.10 3.16
C ILE A 75 4.81 -6.55 2.41
N ALA A 76 5.92 -6.29 3.12
CA ALA A 76 7.14 -5.80 2.50
C ALA A 76 7.71 -6.77 1.45
N SER A 77 7.61 -8.08 1.69
CA SER A 77 8.03 -9.11 0.73
C SER A 77 7.14 -9.13 -0.52
N VAL A 78 5.81 -9.02 -0.36
CA VAL A 78 4.89 -8.96 -1.50
C VAL A 78 5.08 -7.68 -2.31
N ASP A 79 5.29 -6.55 -1.65
CA ASP A 79 5.55 -5.27 -2.32
C ASP A 79 6.87 -5.34 -3.10
N ALA A 80 7.95 -5.84 -2.50
CA ALA A 80 9.24 -6.00 -3.19
C ALA A 80 9.17 -6.94 -4.40
N THR A 81 8.39 -8.03 -4.29
CA THR A 81 8.13 -8.94 -5.42
C THR A 81 7.36 -8.23 -6.53
N THR A 82 6.37 -7.43 -6.17
CA THR A 82 5.52 -6.68 -7.12
C THR A 82 6.32 -5.62 -7.86
N GLU A 83 7.12 -4.82 -7.16
CA GLU A 83 8.02 -3.82 -7.75
C GLU A 83 9.03 -4.47 -8.71
N SER A 84 9.61 -5.61 -8.32
CA SER A 84 10.56 -6.35 -9.15
C SER A 84 9.92 -6.90 -10.43
N ARG A 85 8.65 -7.30 -10.35
CA ARG A 85 7.88 -7.79 -11.49
C ARG A 85 7.51 -6.68 -12.46
N GLU A 86 6.97 -5.57 -11.96
CA GLU A 86 6.66 -4.40 -12.79
C GLU A 86 7.92 -3.89 -13.50
N THR A 87 9.03 -3.87 -12.78
CA THR A 87 10.35 -3.54 -13.33
C THR A 87 10.78 -4.49 -14.45
N ALA A 88 10.62 -5.80 -14.25
CA ALA A 88 10.96 -6.80 -15.24
C ALA A 88 10.08 -6.69 -16.50
N ASP A 89 8.79 -6.38 -16.32
CA ASP A 89 7.86 -6.10 -17.42
C ASP A 89 8.30 -4.87 -18.22
N VAL A 90 8.67 -3.76 -17.56
CA VAL A 90 9.16 -2.54 -18.22
C VAL A 90 10.46 -2.79 -19.00
N VAL A 91 11.41 -3.54 -18.42
CA VAL A 91 12.63 -3.94 -19.11
C VAL A 91 12.30 -4.77 -20.35
N LEU A 92 11.39 -5.74 -20.20
CA LEU A 92 11.01 -6.64 -21.27
C LEU A 92 10.33 -5.88 -22.43
N ASP A 93 9.45 -4.93 -22.12
CA ASP A 93 8.78 -4.08 -23.11
C ASP A 93 9.78 -3.20 -23.85
N ARG A 94 10.69 -2.52 -23.15
CA ARG A 94 11.72 -1.70 -23.81
C ARG A 94 12.65 -2.50 -24.71
N VAL A 95 13.15 -3.64 -24.22
CA VAL A 95 13.98 -4.53 -25.04
C VAL A 95 13.20 -4.99 -26.25
N HIS A 96 11.94 -5.39 -26.05
CA HIS A 96 11.10 -5.85 -27.15
C HIS A 96 10.96 -4.78 -28.25
N ASP A 97 10.71 -3.53 -27.88
CA ASP A 97 10.60 -2.41 -28.81
C ASP A 97 11.93 -2.11 -29.54
N GLU A 98 13.07 -2.27 -28.87
CA GLU A 98 14.39 -2.02 -29.48
C GLU A 98 14.83 -3.13 -30.44
N ILE A 99 14.57 -4.39 -30.10
CA ILE A 99 14.96 -5.53 -30.92
C ILE A 99 13.96 -5.80 -32.05
N THR A 100 12.71 -5.37 -31.91
CA THR A 100 11.63 -5.67 -32.86
C THR A 100 11.54 -4.61 -33.95
N VAL A 101 11.79 -5.02 -35.19
CA VAL A 101 11.63 -4.17 -36.36
C VAL A 101 10.57 -4.77 -37.26
N ALA A 102 9.52 -4.01 -37.56
CA ALA A 102 8.40 -4.45 -38.39
C ALA A 102 7.76 -5.79 -37.93
N GLY A 103 7.70 -6.01 -36.61
CA GLY A 103 7.12 -7.21 -36.00
C GLY A 103 8.06 -8.43 -35.91
N VAL A 104 9.34 -8.27 -36.24
CA VAL A 104 10.34 -9.34 -36.16
C VAL A 104 11.49 -8.93 -35.24
N SER A 105 11.79 -9.76 -34.24
CA SER A 105 12.88 -9.53 -33.29
C SER A 105 14.24 -9.93 -33.90
N HIS A 106 15.19 -9.00 -33.85
CA HIS A 106 16.56 -9.19 -34.34
C HIS A 106 17.52 -9.48 -33.19
N PRO A 107 18.15 -10.67 -33.15
CA PRO A 107 19.05 -11.05 -32.05
C PRO A 107 20.30 -10.17 -31.95
N ASP A 108 20.78 -9.63 -33.07
CA ASP A 108 21.99 -8.78 -33.12
C ASP A 108 21.81 -7.42 -32.42
N ARG A 109 20.58 -7.05 -32.10
CA ARG A 109 20.23 -5.81 -31.39
C ARG A 109 19.97 -6.02 -29.91
N LEU A 110 20.14 -7.24 -29.40
CA LEU A 110 19.86 -7.53 -28.01
C LEU A 110 20.87 -6.81 -27.09
N ALA A 111 20.38 -5.79 -26.39
CA ALA A 111 21.13 -5.06 -25.38
C ALA A 111 20.24 -4.81 -24.15
N VAL A 112 20.86 -4.52 -23.01
CA VAL A 112 20.12 -3.98 -21.87
C VAL A 112 20.00 -2.47 -22.09
N PRO A 113 18.78 -1.89 -22.09
CA PRO A 113 18.60 -0.47 -22.32
C PRO A 113 19.32 0.34 -21.24
N ALA A 114 20.17 1.28 -21.66
CA ALA A 114 21.00 2.09 -20.76
C ALA A 114 20.21 3.20 -20.04
N ASP A 115 18.99 3.48 -20.49
CA ASP A 115 18.08 4.51 -19.99
C ASP A 115 17.18 4.02 -18.84
N ILE A 116 17.32 2.75 -18.44
CA ILE A 116 16.62 2.18 -17.29
C ILE A 116 17.44 2.52 -16.03
N PRO A 117 16.86 3.15 -15.00
CA PRO A 117 17.56 3.60 -13.78
C PRO A 117 17.89 2.43 -12.84
N ILE A 118 18.40 1.32 -13.37
CA ILE A 118 18.65 0.08 -12.66
C ILE A 118 20.04 -0.41 -13.05
N SER A 119 20.80 -0.89 -12.06
CA SER A 119 22.13 -1.43 -12.33
C SER A 119 22.05 -2.65 -13.25
N ASP A 120 22.92 -2.65 -14.25
CA ASP A 120 23.25 -3.79 -15.14
C ASP A 120 23.57 -5.11 -14.41
N ARG A 121 23.96 -5.05 -13.12
CA ARG A 121 24.16 -6.21 -12.23
C ARG A 121 22.88 -6.86 -11.75
N ARG A 122 21.78 -6.09 -11.71
CA ARG A 122 20.47 -6.54 -11.25
C ARG A 122 19.58 -7.02 -12.39
N VAL A 123 19.87 -6.63 -13.62
CA VAL A 123 19.04 -6.97 -14.79
C VAL A 123 19.80 -7.91 -15.72
N GLY A 124 19.09 -8.91 -16.23
CA GLY A 124 19.55 -9.80 -17.29
C GLY A 124 18.43 -10.02 -18.28
N VAL A 125 18.77 -10.15 -19.55
CA VAL A 125 17.80 -10.36 -20.63
C VAL A 125 18.33 -11.50 -21.50
N GLY A 126 17.44 -12.37 -21.94
CA GLY A 126 17.76 -13.49 -22.79
C GLY A 126 16.75 -13.68 -23.89
N LEU A 127 17.22 -13.93 -25.10
CA LEU A 127 16.41 -14.37 -26.22
C LEU A 127 16.76 -15.82 -26.51
N PHE A 128 15.76 -16.69 -26.50
CA PHE A 128 15.93 -18.13 -26.68
C PHE A 128 15.10 -18.62 -27.86
N THR A 129 15.74 -19.33 -28.77
CA THR A 129 15.07 -20.10 -29.82
C THR A 129 15.50 -21.55 -29.72
N ARG A 130 14.96 -22.41 -30.58
CA ARG A 130 15.38 -23.81 -30.65
C ARG A 130 16.80 -23.96 -31.21
N GLU A 131 17.21 -23.07 -32.12
CA GLU A 131 18.53 -23.09 -32.75
C GLU A 131 19.59 -22.22 -32.04
N GLY A 132 19.20 -21.29 -31.15
CA GLY A 132 20.14 -20.33 -30.59
C GLY A 132 19.70 -19.68 -29.28
N ARG A 133 20.67 -19.08 -28.59
CA ARG A 133 20.44 -18.25 -27.40
C ARG A 133 21.32 -17.02 -27.45
N TRP A 134 20.75 -15.89 -27.05
CA TRP A 134 21.43 -14.61 -26.94
C TRP A 134 21.15 -14.03 -25.56
N LEU A 135 22.16 -13.50 -24.89
CA LEU A 135 22.07 -13.00 -23.53
C LEU A 135 22.65 -11.59 -23.48
N ALA A 136 22.00 -10.71 -22.74
CA ALA A 136 22.47 -9.35 -22.46
C ALA A 136 22.33 -9.05 -20.95
N GLY A 137 23.24 -8.23 -20.43
CA GLY A 137 23.30 -7.88 -19.01
C GLY A 137 24.26 -8.77 -18.21
N LYS A 138 24.49 -8.40 -16.95
CA LYS A 138 25.43 -9.15 -16.07
C LYS A 138 24.74 -10.23 -15.24
N ARG A 139 23.41 -10.22 -15.15
CA ARG A 139 22.64 -11.27 -14.49
C ARG A 139 22.26 -12.36 -15.49
N ASN A 140 22.31 -13.62 -15.04
CA ASN A 140 22.05 -14.77 -15.89
C ASN A 140 20.54 -14.90 -16.16
N ALA A 141 20.11 -14.68 -17.40
CA ALA A 141 18.74 -14.93 -17.86
C ALA A 141 18.48 -16.39 -18.30
N SER A 142 19.51 -17.26 -18.22
CA SER A 142 19.40 -18.69 -18.48
C SER A 142 19.10 -19.48 -17.22
N ARG A 143 18.36 -20.58 -17.39
CA ARG A 143 18.07 -21.53 -16.31
C ARG A 143 19.34 -22.29 -15.89
N PRO A 144 19.45 -22.74 -14.63
CA PRO A 144 18.53 -22.49 -13.51
C PRO A 144 18.65 -21.06 -12.95
N TYR A 145 17.53 -20.52 -12.47
CA TYR A 145 17.49 -19.17 -11.92
C TYR A 145 18.00 -19.13 -10.47
N PRO A 146 18.69 -18.05 -10.07
CA PRO A 146 18.95 -17.78 -8.66
C PRO A 146 17.65 -17.72 -7.83
N PRO A 147 17.68 -18.00 -6.52
CA PRO A 147 16.49 -17.95 -5.67
C PRO A 147 15.88 -16.55 -5.51
N ASP A 148 16.64 -15.49 -5.83
CA ASP A 148 16.28 -14.09 -5.58
C ASP A 148 16.11 -13.30 -6.90
N VAL A 149 15.44 -13.92 -7.89
CA VAL A 149 15.08 -13.24 -9.14
C VAL A 149 13.61 -13.36 -9.47
N THR A 150 13.06 -12.25 -9.92
CA THR A 150 11.80 -12.23 -10.66
C THR A 150 12.08 -12.47 -12.14
N VAL A 151 11.29 -13.35 -12.76
CA VAL A 151 11.42 -13.74 -14.18
C VAL A 151 10.12 -13.41 -14.91
N VAL A 152 10.25 -12.77 -16.07
CA VAL A 152 9.15 -12.52 -17.01
C VAL A 152 9.53 -13.07 -18.38
N GLU A 153 8.61 -13.77 -19.03
CA GLU A 153 8.80 -14.44 -20.32
C GLU A 153 7.71 -13.96 -21.32
N ARG A 154 8.09 -13.69 -22.57
CA ARG A 154 7.18 -13.34 -23.68
C ARG A 154 7.56 -14.11 -24.95
N THR A 155 6.57 -14.68 -25.62
CA THR A 155 6.78 -15.32 -26.93
C THR A 155 7.00 -14.25 -28.00
N VAL A 156 8.03 -14.40 -28.83
CA VAL A 156 8.36 -13.47 -29.92
C VAL A 156 8.74 -14.22 -31.21
N SER A 157 8.59 -13.57 -32.36
CA SER A 157 9.11 -14.09 -33.64
C SER A 157 10.53 -13.57 -33.85
N VAL A 158 11.50 -14.48 -33.96
CA VAL A 158 12.92 -14.15 -34.04
C VAL A 158 13.44 -14.41 -35.44
N ARG A 159 14.17 -13.43 -36.00
CA ARG A 159 14.92 -13.64 -37.24
C ARG A 159 16.26 -14.27 -36.93
N ILE A 160 16.47 -15.51 -37.37
CA ILE A 160 17.74 -16.22 -37.21
C ILE A 160 18.64 -16.10 -38.44
N ALA A 161 18.06 -15.85 -39.61
CA ALA A 161 18.77 -15.61 -40.85
C ALA A 161 17.93 -14.72 -41.80
N PRO A 162 18.50 -14.19 -42.89
CA PRO A 162 17.73 -13.44 -43.86
C PRO A 162 16.59 -14.28 -44.49
N GLY A 163 15.34 -13.89 -44.23
CA GLY A 163 14.15 -14.60 -44.73
C GLY A 163 13.68 -15.77 -43.85
N GLU A 164 14.42 -16.09 -42.79
CA GLU A 164 14.10 -17.20 -41.89
C GLU A 164 13.67 -16.64 -40.52
N GLN A 165 12.44 -17.00 -40.13
CA GLN A 165 11.83 -16.58 -38.87
C GLN A 165 11.38 -17.81 -38.09
N VAL A 166 11.72 -17.83 -36.81
CA VAL A 166 11.35 -18.91 -35.90
C VAL A 166 10.69 -18.35 -34.66
N ARG A 167 9.83 -19.15 -34.03
CA ARG A 167 9.26 -18.81 -32.74
C ARG A 167 10.36 -18.89 -31.66
N GLY A 168 10.51 -17.81 -30.92
CA GLY A 168 11.41 -17.71 -29.77
C GLY A 168 10.71 -17.21 -28.51
N GLU A 169 11.49 -17.12 -27.45
CA GLU A 169 11.09 -16.67 -26.14
C GLU A 169 12.06 -15.56 -25.70
N LEU A 170 11.52 -14.36 -25.48
CA LEU A 170 12.23 -13.27 -24.87
C LEU A 170 11.98 -13.31 -23.36
N ARG A 171 13.03 -13.23 -22.57
CA ARG A 171 12.99 -13.37 -21.13
C ARG A 171 13.76 -12.24 -20.47
N ALA A 172 13.18 -11.64 -19.45
CA ALA A 172 13.84 -10.70 -18.57
C ALA A 172 13.93 -11.29 -17.16
N VAL A 173 15.08 -11.11 -16.52
CA VAL A 173 15.32 -11.46 -15.12
C VAL A 173 15.78 -10.23 -14.35
N VAL A 174 15.16 -9.99 -13.19
CA VAL A 174 15.49 -8.87 -12.31
C VAL A 174 15.74 -9.39 -10.91
N ALA A 175 16.83 -8.94 -10.29
CA ALA A 175 17.19 -9.23 -8.92
C ALA A 175 16.36 -8.43 -7.93
N GLU A 176 15.91 -9.08 -6.85
CA GLU A 176 15.48 -8.38 -5.64
C GLU A 176 16.69 -7.69 -4.96
N ARG A 177 16.42 -6.65 -4.17
CA ARG A 177 17.42 -5.76 -3.58
C ARG A 177 18.21 -6.39 -2.45
#